data_AF-A0A7Y0N2S9-F1
#
_entry.id   AF-A0A7Y0N2S9-F1
#
_cell.length_a   1.000
_cell.length_b   1.000
_cell.length_c   1.000
_cell.angle_alpha   90.00
_cell.angle_beta   90.00
_cell.angle_gamma   90.00
#
_symmetry.space_group_name_H-M   'P 1'
#
loop_
_entity.id
_entity.type
_entity.pdbx_description
1 polymer ?
#
loop_
_entity_poly.entity_id
_entity_poly.type
_entity_poly.pdbx_seq_one_letter_code
_entity_poly.pdbx_strand_id
1 'polypeptide(L)'
;ALFGPYGQIVLSVIVLLACLTTAIGLISACSDFFSSKTSLSYKQWVLINGAVCALVANVGLAQLISLSVPVLFALYPVAIALVALTFVRSKLPNPRFAYRAVLLVSLLFALVDAAKVAGLDVSAFNVLPLFEVGMGWVLPTLSAIICMFFISKSVQPELREEAA
;
A
#
# COMPACT_ATOMS: atom_id res chain seq x y z
N ALA A 1 1.48 -33.94 10.85
CA ALA A 1 2.32 -33.20 9.88
C ALA A 1 2.41 -34.02 8.60
N LEU A 2 1.81 -33.56 7.50
CA LEU A 2 1.63 -34.36 6.27
C LEU A 2 2.93 -34.85 5.60
N PHE A 3 4.08 -34.19 5.86
CA PHE A 3 5.36 -34.49 5.21
C PHE A 3 6.53 -34.76 6.18
N GLY A 4 6.26 -34.85 7.49
CA GLY A 4 7.29 -35.11 8.51
C GLY A 4 8.47 -34.11 8.50
N PRO A 5 9.65 -34.50 9.03
CA PRO A 5 10.85 -33.65 9.11
C PRO A 5 11.36 -33.16 7.75
N TYR A 6 11.26 -33.99 6.71
CA TYR A 6 11.69 -33.63 5.35
C TYR A 6 10.83 -32.51 4.76
N GLY A 7 9.52 -32.51 5.01
CA GLY A 7 8.64 -31.42 4.60
C GLY A 7 8.97 -30.09 5.25
N GLN A 8 9.39 -30.10 6.52
CA GLN A 8 9.80 -28.88 7.23
C GLN A 8 11.06 -28.26 6.62
N ILE A 9 12.05 -29.08 6.26
CA ILE A 9 13.27 -28.61 5.58
C ILE A 9 12.92 -27.95 4.25
N VAL A 10 12.11 -28.62 3.42
CA VAL A 10 11.69 -28.11 2.11
C VAL A 10 10.94 -26.79 2.27
N LEU A 11 9.98 -26.71 3.20
CA LEU A 11 9.22 -25.49 3.45
C LEU A 11 10.12 -24.35 3.93
N SER A 12 11.09 -24.63 4.79
CA SER A 12 12.03 -23.63 5.30
C SER A 12 12.89 -23.04 4.18
N VAL A 13 13.37 -23.89 3.25
CA VAL A 13 14.14 -23.44 2.08
C VAL A 13 13.28 -22.60 1.14
N ILE A 14 12.05 -23.03 0.83
CA ILE A 14 11.14 -22.29 -0.04
C ILE A 14 10.81 -20.92 0.55
N VAL A 15 10.47 -20.87 1.85
CA VAL A 15 10.17 -19.62 2.54
C VAL A 15 11.39 -18.70 2.57
N LEU A 16 12.58 -19.24 2.85
CA LEU A 16 13.82 -18.45 2.83
C LEU A 16 14.08 -17.84 1.44
N LEU A 17 13.95 -18.64 0.37
CA LEU A 17 14.12 -18.14 -1.00
C LEU A 17 13.08 -17.09 -1.37
N ALA A 18 11.81 -17.30 -1.00
CA ALA A 18 10.73 -16.36 -1.25
C ALA A 18 10.96 -15.02 -0.52
N CYS A 19 11.31 -15.08 0.77
CA CYS A 19 11.57 -13.87 1.55
C CYS A 19 12.84 -13.14 1.08
N LEU A 20 13.87 -13.87 0.63
CA LEU A 20 15.10 -13.29 0.10
C LEU A 20 14.84 -12.46 -1.16
N THR A 21 14.07 -12.99 -2.12
CA THR A 21 13.76 -12.23 -3.35
C THR A 21 12.90 -10.99 -3.06
N THR A 22 11.94 -11.07 -2.14
CA THR A 22 11.15 -9.90 -1.71
C THR A 22 12.02 -8.83 -1.05
N ALA A 23 12.92 -9.24 -0.15
CA ALA A 23 13.84 -8.32 0.51
C ALA A 23 14.78 -7.62 -0.49
N ILE A 24 15.36 -8.36 -1.43
CA ILE A 24 16.22 -7.80 -2.49
C ILE A 24 15.43 -6.79 -3.35
N GLY A 25 14.21 -7.15 -3.77
CA GLY A 25 13.37 -6.28 -4.59
C GLY A 25 13.01 -4.98 -3.89
N LEU A 26 12.60 -5.03 -2.62
CA LEU A 26 12.22 -3.84 -1.86
C LEU A 26 13.43 -2.93 -1.58
N ILE A 27 14.56 -3.50 -1.13
CA ILE A 27 15.78 -2.72 -0.84
C ILE A 27 16.30 -2.05 -2.11
N SER A 28 16.31 -2.74 -3.25
CA SER A 28 16.73 -2.17 -4.54
C SER A 28 15.80 -1.03 -4.98
N ALA A 29 14.47 -1.26 -4.97
CA ALA A 29 13.49 -0.24 -5.37
C ALA A 29 13.55 1.01 -4.47
N CYS A 30 13.65 0.83 -3.14
CA CYS A 30 13.81 1.94 -2.21
C CYS A 30 15.13 2.69 -2.44
N SER A 31 16.24 1.96 -2.67
CA SER A 31 17.55 2.57 -2.88
C SER A 31 17.61 3.35 -4.20
N ASP A 32 17.01 2.86 -5.27
CA ASP A 32 16.89 3.58 -6.54
C ASP A 32 16.03 4.84 -6.38
N PHE A 33 14.86 4.71 -5.72
CA PHE A 33 13.99 5.85 -5.48
C PHE A 33 14.70 6.95 -4.69
N PHE A 34 15.33 6.62 -3.55
CA PHE A 34 16.00 7.62 -2.72
C PHE A 34 17.30 8.13 -3.33
N SER A 35 18.07 7.31 -4.05
CA SER A 35 19.28 7.76 -4.75
C SER A 35 18.94 8.74 -5.88
N SER A 36 17.76 8.64 -6.50
CA SER A 36 17.32 9.62 -7.52
C SER A 36 16.92 10.98 -6.94
N LYS A 37 16.56 11.04 -5.65
CA LYS A 37 16.08 12.25 -4.97
C LYS A 37 17.09 12.88 -4.01
N THR A 38 18.14 12.16 -3.65
CA THR A 38 19.16 12.61 -2.68
C THR A 38 20.56 12.55 -3.31
N SER A 39 21.53 13.24 -2.70
CA SER A 39 22.93 13.24 -3.16
C SER A 39 23.72 11.98 -2.78
N LEU A 40 23.12 11.05 -2.04
CA LEU A 40 23.75 9.80 -1.62
C LEU A 40 23.72 8.75 -2.74
N SER A 41 24.78 7.94 -2.81
CA SER A 41 24.88 6.88 -3.81
C SER A 41 23.94 5.71 -3.49
N TYR A 42 23.42 5.04 -4.52
CA TYR A 42 22.64 3.81 -4.42
C TYR A 42 23.24 2.79 -3.42
N LYS A 43 24.56 2.57 -3.48
CA LYS A 43 25.23 1.60 -2.59
C LYS A 43 25.11 1.97 -1.11
N GLN A 44 25.12 3.26 -0.79
CA GLN A 44 24.95 3.74 0.59
C GLN A 44 23.51 3.50 1.06
N TRP A 45 22.52 3.77 0.20
CA TRP A 45 21.13 3.50 0.51
C TRP A 45 20.84 2.01 0.71
N VAL A 46 21.43 1.12 -0.09
CA VAL A 46 21.29 -0.34 0.10
C VAL A 46 21.80 -0.74 1.48
N LEU A 47 22.97 -0.23 1.88
CA LEU A 47 23.56 -0.55 3.18
C LEU A 47 22.72 0.00 4.34
N ILE A 48 22.21 1.23 4.23
CA ILE A 48 21.34 1.85 5.25
C ILE A 48 20.05 1.04 5.42
N ASN A 49 19.32 0.79 4.31
CA ASN A 49 18.06 0.03 4.37
C ASN A 49 18.29 -1.38 4.92
N GLY A 50 19.36 -2.07 4.48
CA GLY A 50 19.72 -3.39 4.99
C GLY A 50 20.04 -3.38 6.49
N ALA A 51 20.80 -2.40 6.97
CA ALA A 51 21.13 -2.26 8.39
C ALA A 51 19.88 -1.98 9.25
N VAL A 52 18.97 -1.12 8.78
CA VAL A 52 17.69 -0.84 9.45
C VAL A 52 16.82 -2.10 9.51
N CYS A 53 16.69 -2.84 8.41
CA CYS A 53 15.96 -4.11 8.40
C CYS A 53 16.57 -5.13 9.37
N ALA A 54 17.90 -5.24 9.42
CA ALA A 54 18.60 -6.14 10.33
C ALA A 54 18.37 -5.76 11.80
N LEU A 55 18.32 -4.46 12.12
CA LEU A 55 18.01 -3.97 13.46
C LEU A 55 16.57 -4.34 13.86
N VAL A 56 15.60 -4.03 12.99
CA VAL A 56 14.17 -4.26 13.22
C VAL A 56 13.84 -5.75 13.30
N ALA A 57 14.57 -6.62 12.60
CA ALA A 57 14.38 -8.07 12.64
C ALA A 57 14.54 -8.68 14.05
N ASN A 58 15.19 -7.98 14.99
CA ASN A 58 15.35 -8.43 16.37
C ASN A 58 14.13 -8.18 17.28
N VAL A 59 13.11 -7.43 16.82
CA VAL A 59 11.94 -7.00 17.62
C VAL A 59 10.92 -8.13 17.87
N GLY A 60 11.09 -9.29 17.23
CA GLY A 60 10.23 -10.46 17.38
C GLY A 60 9.00 -10.43 16.46
N LEU A 61 8.68 -11.57 15.86
CA LEU A 61 7.69 -11.68 14.79
C LEU A 61 6.28 -11.22 15.20
N ALA A 62 5.82 -11.58 16.39
CA ALA A 62 4.47 -11.24 16.84
C ALA A 62 4.27 -9.73 16.95
N GLN A 63 5.26 -9.00 17.45
CA GLN A 63 5.22 -7.55 17.60
C GLN A 63 5.36 -6.84 16.24
N LEU A 64 6.20 -7.38 15.35
CA LEU A 64 6.27 -6.87 13.97
C LEU A 64 4.93 -7.03 13.26
N ILE A 65 4.26 -8.18 13.38
CA ILE A 65 2.95 -8.41 12.77
C ILE A 65 1.89 -7.48 13.39
N SER A 66 1.84 -7.35 14.72
CA SER A 66 0.83 -6.49 15.37
C SER A 66 0.93 -5.03 14.95
N LEU A 67 2.13 -4.55 14.63
CA LEU A 67 2.35 -3.20 14.11
C LEU A 67 2.13 -3.11 12.59
N SER A 68 2.62 -4.09 11.82
CA SER A 68 2.51 -4.08 10.36
C SER A 68 1.09 -4.30 9.86
N VAL A 69 0.25 -5.06 10.56
CA VAL A 69 -1.11 -5.35 10.12
C VAL A 69 -1.95 -4.05 10.01
N PRO A 70 -2.10 -3.20 11.06
CA PRO A 70 -2.83 -1.95 10.93
C PRO A 70 -2.27 -1.02 9.84
N VAL A 71 -0.94 -0.93 9.73
CA VAL A 71 -0.26 -0.13 8.70
C VAL A 71 -0.59 -0.65 7.30
N LEU A 72 -0.58 -1.97 7.10
CA LEU A 72 -0.97 -2.60 5.84
C LEU A 72 -2.41 -2.26 5.51
N PHE A 73 -3.33 -2.39 6.48
CA PHE A 73 -4.76 -2.06 6.32
C PHE A 73 -5.00 -0.60 5.90
N ALA A 74 -4.18 0.34 6.37
CA ALA A 74 -4.24 1.72 5.95
C ALA A 74 -3.68 1.96 4.53
N LEU A 75 -2.60 1.27 4.15
CA LEU A 75 -1.87 1.51 2.90
C LEU A 75 -2.41 0.74 1.69
N TYR A 76 -2.85 -0.50 1.87
CA TYR A 76 -3.24 -1.36 0.74
C TYR A 76 -4.41 -0.79 -0.08
N PRO A 77 -5.47 -0.19 0.51
CA PRO A 77 -6.59 0.36 -0.25
C PRO A 77 -6.15 1.49 -1.18
N VAL A 78 -5.30 2.38 -0.65
CA VAL A 78 -4.77 3.55 -1.37
C VAL A 78 -3.90 3.10 -2.54
N ALA A 79 -3.05 2.09 -2.34
CA ALA A 79 -2.22 1.52 -3.40
C ALA A 79 -3.08 0.89 -4.52
N ILE A 80 -4.09 0.09 -4.16
CA ILE A 80 -5.00 -0.52 -5.14
C ILE A 80 -5.78 0.56 -5.90
N ALA A 81 -6.27 1.58 -5.20
CA ALA A 81 -6.97 2.71 -5.81
C ALA A 81 -6.08 3.48 -6.80
N LEU A 82 -4.81 3.74 -6.47
CA LEU A 82 -3.83 4.35 -7.38
C LEU A 82 -3.62 3.53 -8.65
N VAL A 83 -3.45 2.22 -8.51
CA VAL A 83 -3.27 1.30 -9.65
C VAL A 83 -4.53 1.31 -10.52
N ALA A 84 -5.71 1.17 -9.93
CA ALA A 84 -6.99 1.19 -10.64
C ALA A 84 -7.20 2.52 -11.41
N LEU A 85 -6.92 3.65 -10.77
CA LEU A 85 -6.99 4.97 -11.39
C LEU A 85 -6.01 5.12 -12.55
N THR A 86 -4.83 4.52 -12.47
CA THR A 86 -3.83 4.59 -13.54
C THR A 86 -4.32 3.93 -14.83
N PHE A 87 -5.04 2.81 -14.74
CA PHE A 87 -5.68 2.19 -15.90
C PHE A 87 -6.82 3.02 -16.49
N VAL A 88 -7.53 3.76 -15.64
CA VAL A 88 -8.73 4.51 -16.00
C VAL A 88 -8.42 5.98 -16.36
N ARG A 89 -7.20 6.45 -16.08
CA ARG A 89 -6.73 7.83 -16.24
C ARG A 89 -7.07 8.44 -17.60
N SER A 90 -6.91 7.66 -18.68
CA SER A 90 -7.16 8.12 -20.06
C SER A 90 -8.65 8.45 -20.32
N LYS A 91 -9.57 7.83 -19.57
CA LYS A 91 -11.02 8.01 -19.72
C LYS A 91 -11.61 9.03 -18.75
N LEU A 92 -10.80 9.60 -17.85
CA LEU A 92 -11.30 10.54 -16.83
C LEU A 92 -11.35 11.98 -17.34
N PRO A 93 -12.48 12.70 -17.16
CA PRO A 93 -12.60 14.10 -17.58
C PRO A 93 -11.64 15.04 -16.83
N ASN A 94 -11.37 14.77 -15.54
CA ASN A 94 -10.45 15.53 -14.70
C ASN A 94 -9.59 14.59 -13.83
N PRO A 95 -8.45 14.11 -14.34
CA PRO A 95 -7.64 13.11 -13.62
C PRO A 95 -7.06 13.65 -12.31
N ARG A 96 -6.67 14.93 -12.23
CA ARG A 96 -6.10 15.49 -10.99
C ARG A 96 -7.09 15.48 -9.82
N PHE A 97 -8.34 15.89 -10.08
CA PHE A 97 -9.39 15.90 -9.06
C PHE A 97 -9.86 14.48 -8.72
N ALA A 98 -10.05 13.63 -9.74
CA ALA A 98 -10.44 12.24 -9.55
C ALA A 98 -9.44 11.47 -8.66
N TYR A 99 -8.13 11.66 -8.90
CA TYR A 99 -7.10 11.06 -8.05
C TYR A 99 -7.22 11.54 -6.60
N ARG A 100 -7.29 12.85 -6.36
CA ARG A 100 -7.40 13.38 -4.99
C ARG A 100 -8.63 12.86 -4.27
N ALA A 101 -9.79 12.88 -4.92
CA ALA A 101 -11.05 12.49 -4.30
C ALA A 101 -11.12 10.98 -4.01
N VAL A 102 -10.77 10.14 -4.98
CA VAL A 102 -10.78 8.67 -4.81
C VAL A 102 -9.77 8.23 -3.76
N LEU A 103 -8.57 8.82 -3.75
CA LEU A 103 -7.56 8.50 -2.74
C LEU A 103 -7.97 8.97 -1.35
N LEU A 104 -8.61 10.14 -1.23
CA LEU A 104 -9.10 10.64 0.07
C LEU A 104 -10.20 9.73 0.60
N VAL A 105 -11.18 9.37 -0.23
CA VAL A 105 -12.24 8.42 0.15
C VAL A 105 -11.63 7.07 0.54
N SER A 106 -10.77 6.50 -0.29
CA SER A 106 -10.08 5.24 0.00
C SER A 106 -9.30 5.30 1.31
N LEU A 107 -8.54 6.37 1.55
CA LEU A 107 -7.77 6.56 2.78
C LEU A 107 -8.65 6.69 4.02
N LEU A 108 -9.76 7.43 3.95
CA LEU A 108 -10.67 7.59 5.08
C LEU A 108 -11.26 6.24 5.52
N PHE A 109 -11.77 5.45 4.58
CA PHE A 109 -12.32 4.14 4.91
C PHE A 109 -11.22 3.13 5.29
N ALA A 110 -10.03 3.21 4.67
CA ALA A 110 -8.88 2.40 5.07
C ALA A 110 -8.43 2.66 6.51
N LEU A 111 -8.49 3.91 6.97
CA LEU A 111 -8.18 4.27 8.35
C LEU A 111 -9.22 3.71 9.34
N VAL A 112 -10.50 3.63 8.95
CA VAL A 112 -11.53 2.95 9.76
C VAL A 112 -11.24 1.45 9.87
N ASP A 113 -10.91 0.80 8.76
CA ASP A 113 -10.53 -0.62 8.75
C ASP A 113 -9.24 -0.86 9.58
N ALA A 114 -8.24 0.01 9.48
CA ALA A 114 -7.02 -0.07 10.28
C ALA A 114 -7.29 0.14 11.78
N ALA A 115 -8.19 1.08 12.15
CA ALA A 115 -8.61 1.33 13.53
C ALA A 115 -9.32 0.10 14.13
N LYS A 116 -10.17 -0.58 13.35
CA LYS A 116 -10.81 -1.85 13.74
C LYS A 116 -9.77 -2.90 14.12
N VAL A 117 -8.77 -3.09 13.26
CA VAL A 117 -7.74 -4.11 13.47
C VAL A 117 -6.77 -3.72 14.59
N ALA A 118 -6.62 -2.43 14.88
CA ALA A 118 -5.91 -1.93 16.05
C ALA A 118 -6.70 -2.09 17.37
N GLY A 119 -7.95 -2.57 17.33
CA GLY A 119 -8.77 -2.84 18.52
C GLY A 119 -9.68 -1.70 18.96
N LEU A 120 -9.90 -0.68 18.12
CA LEU A 120 -10.87 0.38 18.39
C LEU A 120 -12.30 -0.07 18.01
N ASP A 121 -13.28 0.32 18.83
CA ASP A 121 -14.68 0.01 18.56
C ASP A 121 -15.23 0.92 17.45
N VAL A 122 -15.46 0.32 16.29
CA VAL A 122 -15.99 0.96 15.08
C VAL A 122 -17.36 0.42 14.70
N SER A 123 -18.13 -0.07 15.70
CA SER A 123 -19.44 -0.69 15.50
C SER A 123 -20.45 0.15 14.72
N ALA A 124 -20.29 1.48 14.71
CA ALA A 124 -21.09 2.39 13.90
C ALA A 124 -20.97 2.16 12.37
N PHE A 125 -19.91 1.50 11.90
CA PHE A 125 -19.65 1.21 10.48
C PHE A 125 -20.03 -0.21 10.05
N ASN A 126 -20.61 -1.03 10.95
CA ASN A 126 -21.10 -2.39 10.63
C ASN A 126 -22.24 -2.42 9.59
N VAL A 127 -22.78 -1.26 9.21
CA VAL A 127 -23.76 -1.11 8.13
C VAL A 127 -23.16 -1.26 6.72
N LEU A 128 -21.83 -1.28 6.59
CA LEU A 128 -21.15 -1.45 5.30
C LEU A 128 -21.04 -2.93 4.91
N PRO A 129 -21.53 -3.35 3.72
CA PRO A 129 -21.27 -4.69 3.22
C PRO A 129 -19.76 -4.92 3.08
N LEU A 130 -19.28 -6.13 3.39
CA LEU A 130 -17.86 -6.52 3.42
C LEU A 130 -17.00 -5.95 4.58
N PHE A 131 -17.60 -5.21 5.53
CA PHE A 131 -16.87 -4.71 6.69
C PHE A 131 -16.39 -5.83 7.63
N GLU A 132 -17.09 -6.97 7.70
CA GLU A 132 -16.69 -8.12 8.52
C GLU A 132 -15.36 -8.74 8.08
N VAL A 133 -15.03 -8.66 6.78
CA VAL A 133 -13.80 -9.21 6.20
C VAL A 133 -12.69 -8.15 6.10
N GLY A 134 -12.92 -6.93 6.64
CA GLY A 134 -11.95 -5.82 6.58
C GLY A 134 -11.79 -5.20 5.19
N MET A 135 -12.81 -5.35 4.33
CA MET A 135 -12.88 -4.79 2.98
C MET A 135 -13.91 -3.65 2.89
N GLY A 136 -14.10 -2.90 3.98
CA GLY A 136 -15.08 -1.80 4.06
C GLY A 136 -14.78 -0.66 3.09
N TRP A 137 -13.51 -0.45 2.73
CA TRP A 137 -13.07 0.55 1.76
C TRP A 137 -13.47 0.28 0.30
N VAL A 138 -13.76 -0.98 -0.09
CA VAL A 138 -13.92 -1.36 -1.51
C VAL A 138 -15.12 -0.65 -2.13
N LEU A 139 -16.29 -0.76 -1.51
CA LEU A 139 -17.53 -0.14 -1.97
C LEU A 139 -17.44 1.40 -2.10
N PRO A 140 -16.99 2.15 -1.08
CA PRO A 140 -16.87 3.60 -1.19
C PRO A 140 -15.78 4.04 -2.19
N THR A 141 -14.70 3.26 -2.34
CA THR A 141 -13.66 3.58 -3.33
C THR A 141 -14.18 3.35 -4.75
N LEU A 142 -14.89 2.25 -5.00
CA LEU A 142 -15.47 1.95 -6.30
C LEU A 142 -16.56 2.97 -6.67
N SER A 143 -17.43 3.33 -5.73
CA SER A 143 -18.45 4.35 -5.96
C SER A 143 -17.83 5.71 -6.25
N ALA A 144 -16.76 6.11 -5.54
CA ALA A 144 -16.02 7.34 -5.82
C ALA A 144 -15.41 7.34 -7.23
N ILE A 145 -14.84 6.21 -7.68
CA ILE A 145 -14.32 6.07 -9.05
C ILE A 145 -15.44 6.27 -10.07
N ILE A 146 -16.59 5.62 -9.88
CA ILE A 146 -17.75 5.73 -10.77
C ILE A 146 -18.28 7.17 -10.81
N CYS A 147 -18.44 7.82 -9.66
CA CYS A 147 -18.90 9.21 -9.58
C CYS A 147 -17.96 10.17 -10.33
N MET A 148 -16.64 9.94 -10.28
CA MET A 148 -15.65 10.78 -10.95
C MET A 148 -15.65 10.66 -12.48
N PHE A 149 -16.27 9.61 -13.05
CA PHE A 149 -16.54 9.57 -14.49
C PHE A 149 -17.66 10.54 -14.90
N PHE A 150 -18.65 10.76 -14.03
CA PHE A 150 -19.81 11.61 -14.32
C PHE A 150 -19.57 13.08 -13.97
N ILE A 151 -18.64 13.37 -13.06
CA ILE A 151 -18.24 14.74 -12.70
C ILE A 151 -17.36 15.30 -13.82
N SER A 152 -18.00 15.97 -14.78
CA SER A 152 -17.34 16.60 -15.92
C SER A 152 -16.98 18.06 -15.65
N LYS A 153 -15.73 18.40 -16.02
CA LYS A 153 -15.17 19.71 -16.36
C LYS A 153 -15.38 20.87 -15.37
N SER A 154 -14.48 20.95 -14.39
CA SER A 154 -13.96 22.24 -13.91
C SER A 154 -12.44 22.32 -14.20
N VAL A 155 -12.10 22.86 -15.38
CA VAL A 155 -11.18 24.01 -15.62
C VAL A 155 -10.10 24.21 -14.52
N GLN A 156 -8.77 24.28 -14.74
CA GLN A 156 -7.93 24.72 -15.88
C GLN A 156 -6.41 24.43 -15.63
N PRO A 157 -5.40 24.97 -16.37
CA PRO A 157 -4.27 24.22 -16.94
C PRO A 157 -2.87 24.69 -16.48
N GLU A 158 -2.05 23.86 -15.84
CA GLU A 158 -0.63 24.22 -15.60
C GLU A 158 0.28 22.98 -15.63
N LEU A 159 0.66 22.59 -16.85
CA LEU A 159 1.78 21.67 -17.13
C LEU A 159 2.70 22.25 -18.22
N ARG A 160 2.74 23.58 -18.42
CA ARG A 160 3.57 24.21 -19.46
C ARG A 160 4.74 25.05 -18.93
N GLU A 161 5.03 25.02 -17.64
CA GLU A 161 6.08 25.88 -17.04
C GLU A 161 7.30 25.12 -16.50
N GLU A 162 7.56 23.89 -16.95
CA GLU A 162 8.86 23.20 -16.71
C GLU A 162 9.69 23.03 -18.00
N ALA A 163 9.34 23.75 -19.06
CA ALA A 163 10.06 23.70 -20.35
C ALA A 163 10.20 25.09 -21.01
N ALA A 164 10.59 26.10 -20.23
CA ALA A 164 11.05 27.40 -20.73
C ALA A 164 12.40 27.74 -20.11
#